data_AF-M2QM02-F1
#
_entry.id   AF-M2QM02-F1
#
_cell.length_a   1.000
_cell.length_b   1.000
_cell.length_c   1.000
_cell.angle_alpha   90.00
_cell.angle_beta   90.00
_cell.angle_gamma   90.00
#
_symmetry.space_group_name_H-M   'P 1'
#
loop_
_entity.id
_entity.type
_entity.pdbx_description
1 polymer ?
#
loop_
_entity_poly.entity_id
_entity_poly.type
_entity_poly.pdbx_seq_one_letter_code
_entity_poly.pdbx_strand_id
1 'polypeptide(L)'
;MAGPHLVLLAFQIRADVAGTTGLARSDGIIAIVVLLTATALAVFAGQRAAHYSRRMTEALAEAPPLSTDEFDAFDPAEGTRDLRSMSRRMSVYGVLSLALAVSGIVAVVSGSPDGRFLESELPGWGPGSENYEGIAILSFVIGAVAVVFTAAAKYTWSSRYRAVLAAGWRSATVTVRPDFGEEIEERKATVYDVRFPDGERLTLRGLQMSFRNGNRFAGKAEVPVWVGGGGPERTVLFRLGRTETCYPVPVRL
;
A
#
# COMPACT_ATOMS: atom_id res chain seq x y z
N MET A 1 19.35 4.01 -14.90
CA MET A 1 19.17 5.19 -14.01
C MET A 1 18.97 6.41 -14.89
N ALA A 2 17.76 6.96 -14.96
CA ALA A 2 17.41 8.14 -15.74
C ALA A 2 16.68 9.15 -14.84
N GLY A 3 17.35 9.59 -13.78
CA GLY A 3 16.73 10.24 -12.60
C GLY A 3 16.68 11.77 -12.56
N PRO A 4 17.61 12.54 -13.16
CA PRO A 4 17.57 14.01 -13.03
C PRO A 4 17.14 14.80 -14.29
N HIS A 5 17.09 14.19 -15.48
CA HIS A 5 16.81 14.93 -16.72
C HIS A 5 15.32 15.27 -16.93
N LEU A 6 14.39 14.50 -16.35
CA LEU A 6 12.94 14.76 -16.45
C LEU A 6 12.47 15.94 -15.58
N VAL A 7 13.17 16.24 -14.49
CA VAL A 7 12.80 17.34 -13.57
C VAL A 7 13.25 18.70 -14.13
N LEU A 8 14.35 18.75 -14.89
CA LEU A 8 14.84 19.98 -15.53
C LEU A 8 13.97 20.42 -16.72
N LEU A 9 13.41 19.46 -17.47
CA LEU A 9 12.50 19.74 -18.58
C LEU A 9 11.18 20.37 -18.11
N ALA A 10 10.67 20.00 -16.93
CA ALA A 10 9.49 20.62 -16.33
C ALA A 10 9.74 22.06 -15.85
N PHE A 11 10.98 22.41 -15.52
CA PHE A 11 11.35 23.78 -15.10
C PHE A 11 11.64 24.72 -16.27
N GLN A 12 12.17 24.21 -17.40
CA GLN A 12 12.42 25.04 -18.59
C GLN A 12 11.13 25.51 -19.28
N ILE A 13 10.02 24.74 -19.19
CA ILE A 13 8.70 25.18 -19.67
C ILE A 13 8.19 26.42 -18.90
N ARG A 14 8.73 26.71 -17.71
CA ARG A 14 8.29 27.83 -16.86
C ARG A 14 8.88 29.19 -17.25
N ALA A 15 9.97 29.23 -18.03
CA ALA A 15 10.69 30.48 -18.29
C ALA A 15 10.15 31.25 -19.52
N ASP A 16 9.62 30.58 -20.53
CA ASP A 16 9.12 31.25 -21.75
C ASP A 16 7.65 31.71 -21.66
N VAL A 17 6.92 31.34 -20.60
CA VAL A 17 5.49 31.64 -20.45
C VAL A 17 5.22 32.95 -19.66
N ALA A 18 6.26 33.60 -19.14
CA ALA A 18 6.12 34.82 -18.33
C ALA A 18 5.91 36.11 -19.17
N GLY A 19 5.87 36.01 -20.50
CA GLY A 19 5.89 37.17 -21.40
C GLY A 19 4.55 37.67 -21.92
N THR A 20 3.44 36.94 -21.77
CA THR A 20 2.14 37.35 -22.36
C THR A 20 1.04 37.52 -21.32
N THR A 21 0.60 38.77 -21.23
CA THR A 21 -0.46 39.29 -20.38
C THR A 21 -1.79 38.57 -20.58
N GLY A 22 -2.23 37.86 -19.54
CA GLY A 22 -3.56 37.29 -19.46
C GLY A 22 -3.75 36.52 -18.16
N LEU A 23 -4.02 37.24 -17.07
CA LEU A 23 -4.35 36.72 -15.73
C LEU A 23 -5.61 35.82 -15.67
N ALA A 24 -6.16 35.43 -16.82
CA ALA A 24 -7.28 34.51 -16.98
C ALA A 24 -6.78 33.14 -17.48
N ARG A 25 -6.08 32.38 -16.63
CA ARG A 25 -6.04 30.89 -16.68
C ARG A 25 -5.24 30.24 -15.55
N SER A 26 -5.36 30.77 -14.33
CA SER A 26 -4.81 30.11 -13.13
C SER A 26 -5.32 28.68 -12.97
N ASP A 27 -6.59 28.45 -13.28
CA ASP A 27 -7.28 27.22 -12.85
C ASP A 27 -6.87 25.99 -13.66
N GLY A 28 -6.66 26.14 -14.98
CA GLY A 28 -6.15 25.08 -15.85
C GLY A 28 -4.70 24.70 -15.55
N ILE A 29 -3.85 25.70 -15.27
CA ILE A 29 -2.45 25.47 -14.86
C ILE A 29 -2.42 24.77 -13.50
N ILE A 30 -3.28 25.18 -12.55
CA ILE A 30 -3.40 24.53 -11.24
C ILE A 30 -3.81 23.06 -11.40
N ALA A 31 -4.81 22.75 -12.22
CA ALA A 31 -5.26 21.37 -12.45
C ALA A 31 -4.15 20.47 -13.03
N ILE A 32 -3.41 20.96 -14.05
CA ILE A 32 -2.29 20.23 -14.65
C ILE A 32 -1.17 20.01 -13.62
N VAL A 33 -0.82 21.04 -12.84
CA VAL A 33 0.20 20.93 -11.80
C VAL A 33 -0.21 19.93 -10.72
N VAL A 34 -1.48 19.92 -10.30
CA VAL A 34 -2.01 18.96 -9.32
C VAL A 34 -1.94 17.54 -9.86
N LEU A 35 -2.36 17.30 -11.11
CA LEU A 35 -2.36 15.98 -11.73
C LEU A 35 -0.94 15.43 -11.90
N LEU A 36 0.00 16.25 -12.38
CA LEU A 36 1.40 15.88 -12.52
C LEU A 36 2.04 15.60 -11.16
N THR A 37 1.75 16.42 -10.15
CA THR A 37 2.27 16.23 -8.79
C THR A 37 1.73 14.94 -8.18
N ALA A 38 0.43 14.67 -8.31
CA ALA A 38 -0.19 13.43 -7.84
C ALA A 38 0.39 12.19 -8.53
N THR A 39 0.58 12.27 -9.85
CA THR A 39 1.16 11.17 -10.64
C THR A 39 2.61 10.92 -10.25
N ALA A 40 3.42 11.97 -10.12
CA ALA A 40 4.81 11.87 -9.68
C ALA A 40 4.92 11.29 -8.26
N LEU A 41 4.05 11.70 -7.33
CA LEU A 41 3.99 11.15 -5.98
C LEU A 41 3.58 9.67 -5.99
N ALA A 42 2.61 9.27 -6.83
CA ALA A 42 2.19 7.88 -6.95
C ALA A 42 3.32 6.98 -7.50
N VAL A 43 4.02 7.43 -8.55
CA VAL A 43 5.18 6.72 -9.11
C VAL A 43 6.32 6.64 -8.08
N PHE A 44 6.64 7.75 -7.41
CA PHE A 44 7.69 7.77 -6.39
C PHE A 44 7.34 6.87 -5.20
N ALA A 45 6.09 6.89 -4.74
CA ALA A 45 5.60 6.01 -3.68
C ALA A 45 5.69 4.53 -4.10
N GLY A 46 5.31 4.20 -5.35
CA GLY A 46 5.41 2.86 -5.90
C GLY A 46 6.86 2.37 -6.01
N GLN A 47 7.75 3.20 -6.55
CA GLN A 47 9.19 2.88 -6.65
C GLN A 47 9.83 2.73 -5.26
N ARG A 48 9.51 3.62 -4.33
CA ARG A 48 10.05 3.58 -2.97
C ARG A 48 9.50 2.37 -2.21
N ALA A 49 8.24 2.01 -2.38
CA ALA A 49 7.67 0.78 -1.83
C ALA A 49 8.33 -0.47 -2.42
N ALA A 50 8.61 -0.50 -3.73
CA ALA A 50 9.33 -1.60 -4.35
C ALA A 50 10.78 -1.70 -3.86
N HIS A 51 11.49 -0.57 -3.73
CA HIS A 51 12.86 -0.53 -3.23
C HIS A 51 12.94 -0.94 -1.75
N TYR A 52 12.07 -0.39 -0.88
CA TYR A 52 11.98 -0.83 0.50
C TYR A 52 11.60 -2.29 0.60
N SER A 53 10.69 -2.79 -0.24
CA SER A 53 10.34 -4.21 -0.27
C SER A 53 11.56 -5.08 -0.60
N ARG A 54 12.41 -4.68 -1.55
CA ARG A 54 13.63 -5.44 -1.90
C ARG A 54 14.66 -5.41 -0.78
N ARG A 55 15.01 -4.21 -0.28
CA ARG A 55 15.94 -4.07 0.84
C ARG A 55 15.47 -4.77 2.10
N MET A 56 14.16 -4.74 2.35
CA MET A 56 13.56 -5.50 3.43
C MET A 56 13.78 -6.98 3.16
N THR A 57 13.37 -7.53 2.01
CA THR A 57 13.62 -8.95 1.68
C THR A 57 15.08 -9.37 1.85
N GLU A 58 16.03 -8.54 1.39
CA GLU A 58 17.48 -8.78 1.52
C GLU A 58 17.92 -8.76 3.00
N ALA A 59 17.63 -7.68 3.73
CA ALA A 59 17.96 -7.58 5.16
C ALA A 59 17.29 -8.68 6.00
N LEU A 60 16.11 -9.14 5.58
CA LEU A 60 15.36 -10.19 6.24
C LEU A 60 15.86 -11.60 5.91
N ALA A 61 16.51 -11.80 4.76
CA ALA A 61 17.16 -13.06 4.39
C ALA A 61 18.48 -13.26 5.14
N GLU A 62 19.19 -12.16 5.42
CA GLU A 62 20.48 -12.17 6.13
C GLU A 62 20.34 -12.23 7.66
N ALA A 63 19.17 -11.89 8.21
CA ALA A 63 18.96 -11.88 9.65
C ALA A 63 18.90 -13.30 10.25
N PRO A 64 19.73 -13.62 11.27
CA PRO A 64 19.63 -14.89 11.98
C PRO A 64 18.27 -15.02 12.69
N PRO A 65 17.79 -16.25 12.93
CA PRO A 65 16.63 -16.45 13.80
C PRO A 65 16.93 -15.85 15.19
N LEU A 66 15.91 -15.23 15.78
CA LEU A 66 16.00 -14.68 17.13
C LEU A 66 16.13 -15.83 18.14
N SER A 67 16.93 -15.60 19.17
CA SER A 67 16.92 -16.45 20.35
C SER A 67 15.57 -16.34 21.09
N THR A 68 15.23 -17.37 21.87
CA THR A 68 14.00 -17.37 22.69
C THR A 68 13.99 -16.21 23.67
N ASP A 69 15.12 -15.92 24.31
CA ASP A 69 15.23 -14.82 25.28
C ASP A 69 14.98 -13.45 24.63
N GLU A 70 15.48 -13.24 23.41
CA GLU A 70 15.18 -12.02 22.66
C GLU A 70 13.69 -11.94 22.34
N PHE A 71 13.07 -13.06 21.93
CA PHE A 71 11.64 -13.11 21.61
C PHE A 71 10.76 -12.84 22.82
N ASP A 72 11.10 -13.35 24.00
CA ASP A 72 10.33 -13.17 25.24
C ASP A 72 10.44 -11.74 25.80
N ALA A 73 11.56 -11.05 25.52
CA ALA A 73 11.74 -9.64 25.90
C ALA A 73 10.86 -8.66 25.09
N PHE A 74 10.19 -9.12 24.05
CA PHE A 74 9.43 -8.28 23.13
C PHE A 74 7.99 -8.02 23.61
N ASP A 75 7.54 -6.76 23.55
CA ASP A 75 6.17 -6.36 23.89
C ASP A 75 5.22 -6.54 22.69
N PRO A 76 4.33 -7.55 22.70
CA PRO A 76 3.38 -7.75 21.61
C PRO A 76 2.38 -6.59 21.45
N ALA A 77 2.24 -5.69 22.42
CA ALA A 77 1.44 -4.48 22.27
C ALA A 77 1.99 -3.54 21.17
N GLU A 78 3.28 -3.62 20.84
CA GLU A 78 3.85 -2.92 19.67
C GLU A 78 3.19 -3.40 18.37
N GLY A 79 2.98 -4.71 18.22
CA GLY A 79 2.24 -5.27 17.08
C GLY A 79 0.81 -4.73 16.99
N THR A 80 0.15 -4.52 18.12
CA THR A 80 -1.18 -3.88 18.18
C THR A 80 -1.14 -2.41 17.73
N ARG A 81 -0.12 -1.66 18.14
CA ARG A 81 0.09 -0.26 17.70
C ARG A 81 0.35 -0.20 16.19
N ASP A 82 1.10 -1.15 15.65
CA ASP A 82 1.38 -1.24 14.22
C ASP A 82 0.13 -1.54 13.39
N LEU A 83 -0.72 -2.48 13.82
CA LEU A 83 -2.01 -2.74 13.16
C LEU A 83 -2.89 -1.47 13.11
N ARG A 84 -2.93 -0.70 14.21
CA ARG A 84 -3.64 0.59 14.25
C ARG A 84 -3.02 1.61 13.29
N SER A 85 -1.69 1.67 13.26
CA SER A 85 -0.92 2.54 12.35
C SER A 85 -1.22 2.21 10.89
N MET A 86 -1.27 0.92 10.52
CA MET A 86 -1.63 0.49 9.16
C MET A 86 -3.04 0.95 8.76
N SER A 87 -4.04 0.78 9.63
CA SER A 87 -5.41 1.27 9.36
C SER A 87 -5.47 2.80 9.20
N ARG A 88 -4.69 3.55 10.00
CA ARG A 88 -4.57 5.01 9.87
C ARG A 88 -3.91 5.41 8.54
N ARG A 89 -2.83 4.74 8.14
CA ARG A 89 -2.17 4.98 6.85
C ARG A 89 -3.13 4.74 5.68
N MET A 90 -3.94 3.68 5.74
CA MET A 90 -4.97 3.43 4.71
C MET A 90 -6.04 4.54 4.66
N SER A 91 -6.34 5.18 5.79
CA SER A 91 -7.25 6.34 5.81
C SER A 91 -6.64 7.55 5.08
N VAL A 92 -5.35 7.82 5.27
CA VAL A 92 -4.64 8.90 4.56
C VAL A 92 -4.63 8.63 3.06
N TYR A 93 -4.33 7.40 2.64
CA TYR A 93 -4.40 7.02 1.23
C TYR A 93 -5.80 7.16 0.66
N GLY A 94 -6.85 6.80 1.40
CA GLY A 94 -8.23 6.99 0.98
C GLY A 94 -8.59 8.46 0.73
N VAL A 95 -8.13 9.39 1.57
CA VAL A 95 -8.33 10.83 1.36
C VAL A 95 -7.64 11.30 0.07
N LEU A 96 -6.41 10.85 -0.17
CA LEU A 96 -5.67 11.19 -1.40
C LEU A 96 -6.35 10.62 -2.65
N SER A 97 -6.81 9.37 -2.60
CA SER A 97 -7.56 8.74 -3.69
C SER A 97 -8.88 9.44 -3.98
N LEU A 98 -9.58 9.91 -2.93
CA LEU A 98 -10.82 10.67 -3.07
C LEU A 98 -10.57 12.03 -3.72
N ALA A 99 -9.52 12.73 -3.30
CA ALA A 99 -9.12 14.00 -3.92
C ALA A 99 -8.84 13.83 -5.42
N LEU A 100 -8.16 12.73 -5.80
CA LEU A 100 -7.94 12.38 -7.21
C LEU A 100 -9.27 12.14 -7.95
N ALA A 101 -10.18 11.35 -7.37
CA ALA A 101 -11.49 11.09 -7.98
C ALA A 101 -12.29 12.39 -8.20
N VAL A 102 -12.36 13.25 -7.18
CA VAL A 102 -13.05 14.55 -7.26
C VAL A 102 -12.41 15.45 -8.32
N SER A 103 -11.09 15.46 -8.43
CA SER A 103 -10.41 16.24 -9.48
C SER A 103 -10.80 15.81 -10.90
N GLY A 104 -10.99 14.50 -11.13
CA GLY A 104 -11.52 13.97 -12.39
C GLY A 104 -12.95 14.45 -12.68
N ILE A 105 -13.84 14.43 -11.68
CA ILE A 105 -15.22 14.95 -11.82
C ILE A 105 -15.21 16.43 -12.17
N VAL A 106 -14.45 17.24 -11.42
CA VAL A 106 -14.35 18.69 -11.66
C VAL A 106 -13.83 18.95 -13.07
N ALA A 107 -12.85 18.19 -13.55
CA ALA A 107 -12.31 18.32 -14.90
C ALA A 107 -13.37 18.01 -15.98
N VAL A 108 -14.19 16.96 -15.80
CA VAL A 108 -15.29 16.61 -16.73
C VAL A 108 -16.39 17.68 -16.71
N VAL A 109 -16.86 18.07 -15.52
CA VAL A 109 -17.95 19.07 -15.38
C VAL A 109 -17.53 20.42 -15.94
N SER A 110 -16.28 20.83 -15.71
CA SER A 110 -15.75 22.11 -16.20
C SER A 110 -15.44 22.08 -17.70
N GLY A 111 -15.31 20.90 -18.32
CA GLY A 111 -15.06 20.72 -19.74
C GLY A 111 -16.32 20.60 -20.61
N SER A 112 -17.52 20.70 -20.01
CA SER A 112 -18.80 20.63 -20.72
C SER A 112 -18.92 21.72 -21.81
N PRO A 113 -19.54 21.44 -22.97
CA PRO A 113 -19.61 22.35 -24.13
C PRO A 113 -20.29 23.71 -23.86
N ASP A 114 -21.12 23.82 -22.82
CA ASP A 114 -21.69 25.11 -22.39
C ASP A 114 -20.70 25.94 -21.54
N GLY A 115 -19.63 25.31 -21.06
CA GLY A 115 -18.53 25.90 -20.32
C GLY A 115 -17.58 26.66 -21.25
N ARG A 116 -17.99 27.85 -21.67
CA ARG A 116 -17.18 28.85 -22.41
C ARG A 116 -15.89 29.32 -21.70
N PHE A 117 -15.41 28.61 -20.69
CA PHE A 117 -14.39 29.10 -19.77
C PHE A 117 -12.95 28.77 -20.18
N LEU A 118 -12.71 27.89 -21.15
CA LEU A 118 -11.34 27.40 -21.42
C LEU A 118 -11.06 27.10 -22.91
N GLU A 119 -11.22 28.06 -23.83
CA GLU A 119 -10.53 27.99 -25.14
C GLU A 119 -9.00 28.09 -24.97
N SER A 120 -8.34 27.08 -24.40
CA SER A 120 -6.88 27.06 -24.24
C SER A 120 -6.21 26.91 -25.59
N GLU A 121 -5.36 27.87 -25.95
CA GLU A 121 -4.56 27.96 -27.17
C GLU A 121 -3.55 26.81 -27.36
N LEU A 122 -3.59 25.76 -26.53
CA LEU A 122 -2.78 24.56 -26.71
C LEU A 122 -3.45 23.66 -27.77
N PRO A 123 -2.84 23.50 -28.96
CA PRO A 123 -3.42 22.69 -30.03
C PRO A 123 -3.61 21.24 -29.56
N GLY A 124 -4.85 20.76 -29.55
CA GLY A 124 -5.19 19.36 -29.25
C GLY A 124 -5.42 19.01 -27.76
N TRP A 125 -5.28 19.95 -26.83
CA TRP A 125 -5.42 19.71 -25.38
C TRP A 125 -6.45 20.62 -24.68
N GLY A 126 -7.32 21.28 -25.46
CA GLY A 126 -8.42 22.06 -24.91
C GLY A 126 -9.57 21.19 -24.37
N PRO A 127 -10.39 21.72 -23.46
CA PRO A 127 -11.67 21.11 -23.10
C PRO A 127 -12.53 20.92 -24.36
N GLY A 128 -13.12 19.74 -24.50
CA GLY A 128 -13.78 19.27 -25.72
C GLY A 128 -12.85 18.53 -26.70
N SER A 129 -11.53 18.44 -26.44
CA SER A 129 -10.69 17.46 -27.13
C SER A 129 -10.91 16.07 -26.54
N GLU A 130 -10.98 15.06 -27.40
CA GLU A 130 -11.16 13.65 -27.01
C GLU A 130 -10.10 13.20 -25.97
N ASN A 131 -8.90 13.79 -26.03
CA ASN A 131 -7.80 13.49 -25.11
C ASN A 131 -8.05 14.02 -23.69
N TYR A 132 -8.61 15.22 -23.54
CA TYR A 132 -8.87 15.83 -22.22
C TYR A 132 -9.97 15.07 -21.47
N GLU A 133 -11.08 14.78 -22.15
CA GLU A 133 -12.18 13.99 -21.57
C GLU A 133 -11.69 12.59 -21.18
N GLY A 134 -10.89 11.95 -22.04
CA GLY A 134 -10.29 10.65 -21.75
C GLY A 134 -9.44 10.65 -20.47
N ILE A 135 -8.60 11.68 -20.26
CA ILE A 135 -7.75 11.78 -19.06
C ILE A 135 -8.58 12.08 -17.81
N ALA A 136 -9.59 12.94 -17.91
CA ALA A 136 -10.46 13.28 -16.79
C ALA A 136 -11.26 12.04 -16.32
N ILE A 137 -11.83 11.29 -17.28
CA ILE A 137 -12.52 10.02 -17.03
C ILE A 137 -11.55 9.00 -16.42
N LEU A 138 -10.35 8.84 -17.00
CA LEU A 138 -9.35 7.90 -16.49
C LEU A 138 -8.95 8.24 -15.04
N SER A 139 -8.74 9.51 -14.74
CA SER A 139 -8.38 9.99 -13.40
C SER A 139 -9.49 9.72 -12.39
N PHE A 140 -10.75 9.97 -12.78
CA PHE A 140 -11.92 9.62 -11.97
C PHE A 140 -11.99 8.12 -11.69
N VAL A 141 -11.86 7.27 -12.73
CA VAL A 141 -11.92 5.81 -12.59
C VAL A 141 -10.81 5.30 -11.66
N ILE A 142 -9.56 5.73 -11.86
CA ILE A 142 -8.43 5.35 -11.01
C ILE A 142 -8.67 5.79 -9.56
N GLY A 143 -9.09 7.05 -9.36
CA GLY A 143 -9.39 7.59 -8.04
C GLY A 143 -10.50 6.80 -7.33
N ALA A 144 -11.61 6.53 -8.02
CA ALA A 144 -12.75 5.80 -7.48
C ALA A 144 -12.38 4.36 -7.10
N VAL A 145 -11.68 3.65 -7.98
CA VAL A 145 -11.19 2.29 -7.71
C VAL A 145 -10.24 2.30 -6.51
N ALA A 146 -9.31 3.26 -6.44
CA ALA A 146 -8.38 3.39 -5.31
C ALA A 146 -9.10 3.70 -3.98
N VAL A 147 -10.18 4.50 -3.98
CA VAL A 147 -11.02 4.72 -2.79
C VAL A 147 -11.63 3.41 -2.30
N VAL A 148 -12.19 2.58 -3.19
CA VAL A 148 -12.78 1.29 -2.82
C VAL A 148 -11.73 0.36 -2.19
N PHE A 149 -10.56 0.22 -2.83
CA PHE A 149 -9.49 -0.63 -2.31
C PHE A 149 -8.91 -0.12 -0.97
N THR A 150 -8.72 1.19 -0.81
CA THR A 150 -8.21 1.76 0.44
C THR A 150 -9.22 1.66 1.57
N ALA A 151 -10.53 1.82 1.30
CA ALA A 151 -11.59 1.61 2.26
C ALA A 151 -11.68 0.14 2.70
N ALA A 152 -11.62 -0.81 1.76
CA ALA A 152 -11.55 -2.23 2.05
C ALA A 152 -10.32 -2.57 2.90
N ALA A 153 -9.13 -2.12 2.49
CA ALA A 153 -7.90 -2.35 3.25
C ALA A 153 -7.97 -1.77 4.67
N LYS A 154 -8.50 -0.54 4.82
CA LYS A 154 -8.73 0.11 6.12
C LYS A 154 -9.63 -0.74 7.00
N TYR A 155 -10.76 -1.20 6.46
CA TYR A 155 -11.72 -2.05 7.18
C TYR A 155 -11.05 -3.33 7.65
N THR A 156 -10.34 -4.03 6.75
CA THR A 156 -9.69 -5.29 7.07
C THR A 156 -8.61 -5.13 8.14
N TRP A 157 -7.76 -4.09 8.06
CA TRP A 157 -6.77 -3.80 9.10
C TRP A 157 -7.40 -3.39 10.43
N SER A 158 -8.48 -2.60 10.40
CA SER A 158 -9.22 -2.23 11.60
C SER A 158 -9.91 -3.43 12.25
N SER A 159 -10.43 -4.36 11.45
CA SER A 159 -11.08 -5.58 11.94
C SER A 159 -10.06 -6.46 12.67
N ARG A 160 -8.88 -6.67 12.08
CA ARG A 160 -7.77 -7.40 12.71
C ARG A 160 -7.28 -6.73 14.00
N TYR A 161 -7.12 -5.41 13.99
CA TYR A 161 -6.78 -4.67 15.20
C TYR A 161 -7.80 -4.92 16.33
N ARG A 162 -9.10 -4.88 16.03
CA ARG A 162 -10.15 -5.16 17.02
C ARG A 162 -10.14 -6.62 17.46
N ALA A 163 -9.94 -7.56 16.55
CA ALA A 163 -9.86 -8.98 16.85
C ALA A 163 -8.67 -9.27 17.79
N VAL A 164 -7.51 -8.67 17.53
CA VAL A 164 -6.32 -8.76 18.40
C VAL A 164 -6.59 -8.11 19.75
N LEU A 165 -7.24 -6.95 19.81
CA LEU A 165 -7.60 -6.34 21.11
C LEU A 165 -8.55 -7.23 21.92
N ALA A 166 -9.48 -7.92 21.27
CA ALA A 166 -10.44 -8.79 21.94
C ALA A 166 -9.83 -10.11 22.41
N ALA A 167 -8.99 -10.74 21.59
CA ALA A 167 -8.41 -12.05 21.87
C ALA A 167 -7.05 -12.00 22.59
N GLY A 168 -6.35 -10.86 22.52
CA GLY A 168 -4.97 -10.74 22.93
C GLY A 168 -3.99 -11.39 21.96
N TRP A 169 -2.71 -11.36 22.33
CA TRP A 169 -1.63 -12.08 21.67
C TRP A 169 -1.27 -13.32 22.48
N ARG A 170 -1.11 -14.46 21.81
CA ARG A 170 -0.60 -15.71 22.39
C ARG A 170 0.74 -16.06 21.76
N SER A 171 1.75 -16.37 22.56
CA SER A 171 3.02 -16.85 22.05
C SER A 171 2.84 -18.25 21.45
N ALA A 172 3.57 -18.52 20.36
CA ALA A 172 3.53 -19.79 19.67
C ALA A 172 4.85 -20.00 18.90
N THR A 173 5.01 -21.22 18.39
CA THR A 173 6.02 -21.53 17.38
C THR A 173 5.34 -21.83 16.06
N VAL A 174 5.96 -21.49 14.94
CA VAL A 174 5.42 -21.73 13.62
C VAL A 174 6.43 -22.44 12.72
N THR A 175 5.98 -23.48 12.06
CA THR A 175 6.69 -24.08 10.94
C THR A 175 6.08 -23.55 9.66
N VAL A 176 6.92 -22.98 8.79
CA VAL A 176 6.45 -22.29 7.59
C VAL A 176 6.74 -23.14 6.37
N ARG A 177 5.68 -23.57 5.68
CA ARG A 177 5.75 -24.43 4.51
C ARG A 177 5.17 -23.73 3.29
N PRO A 178 5.79 -23.84 2.11
CA PRO A 178 5.13 -23.47 0.86
C PRO A 178 3.85 -24.31 0.68
N ASP A 179 2.74 -23.67 0.29
CA ASP A 179 1.52 -24.38 -0.10
C ASP A 179 1.74 -24.98 -1.50
N PHE A 180 2.02 -26.29 -1.55
CA PHE A 180 2.18 -27.04 -2.81
C PHE A 180 0.86 -27.69 -3.28
N GLY A 181 -0.25 -27.47 -2.57
CA GLY A 181 -1.50 -28.21 -2.78
C GLY A 181 -2.48 -27.63 -3.80
N GLU A 182 -2.26 -26.40 -4.28
CA GLU A 182 -3.08 -25.79 -5.33
C GLU A 182 -2.21 -25.47 -6.55
N GLU A 183 -2.67 -25.90 -7.74
CA GLU A 183 -2.12 -25.63 -9.09
C GLU A 183 -2.17 -24.14 -9.47
N ILE A 184 -1.81 -23.24 -8.55
CA ILE A 184 -1.59 -21.84 -8.88
C ILE A 184 -0.10 -21.70 -9.17
N GLU A 185 0.24 -21.92 -10.43
CA GLU A 185 1.53 -21.56 -11.00
C GLU A 185 1.93 -20.16 -10.51
N GLU A 186 3.13 -20.08 -9.92
CA GLU A 186 3.91 -18.88 -9.64
C GLU A 186 3.66 -18.05 -8.37
N ARG A 187 2.61 -18.21 -7.54
CA ARG A 187 2.49 -17.45 -6.26
C ARG A 187 1.83 -18.24 -5.12
N LYS A 188 2.56 -19.24 -4.63
CA LYS A 188 2.14 -20.17 -3.56
C LYS A 188 1.77 -19.43 -2.29
N ALA A 189 0.55 -19.56 -1.76
CA ALA A 189 0.30 -19.11 -0.40
C ALA A 189 1.29 -19.80 0.56
N THR A 190 1.58 -19.19 1.70
CA THR A 190 2.43 -19.81 2.72
C THR A 190 1.53 -20.47 3.75
N VAL A 191 1.76 -21.76 4.04
CA VAL A 191 1.12 -22.48 5.15
C VAL A 191 1.97 -22.29 6.40
N TYR A 192 1.30 -22.00 7.51
CA TYR A 192 1.88 -21.75 8.82
C TYR A 192 1.30 -22.79 9.79
N ASP A 193 2.08 -23.79 10.16
CA ASP A 193 1.68 -24.75 11.19
C ASP A 193 2.10 -24.20 12.54
N VAL A 194 1.13 -23.63 13.24
CA VAL A 194 1.30 -23.01 14.54
C VAL A 194 1.14 -24.06 15.63
N ARG A 195 2.07 -24.07 16.58
CA ARG A 195 2.05 -24.86 17.81
C ARG A 195 2.13 -23.95 19.01
N PHE A 196 1.12 -24.00 19.86
CA PHE A 196 1.06 -23.25 21.11
C PHE A 196 1.73 -24.03 22.26
N PRO A 197 2.17 -23.34 23.34
CA PRO A 197 2.80 -23.98 24.50
C PRO A 197 1.90 -25.00 25.22
N ASP A 198 0.58 -24.84 25.14
CA ASP A 198 -0.42 -25.75 25.72
C ASP A 198 -0.65 -27.03 24.89
N GLY A 199 0.04 -27.16 23.74
CA GLY A 199 -0.09 -28.29 22.83
C GLY A 199 -1.13 -28.10 21.73
N GLU A 200 -1.92 -27.01 21.73
CA GLU A 200 -2.84 -26.67 20.64
C GLU A 200 -2.06 -26.51 19.33
N ARG A 201 -2.63 -27.03 18.23
CA ARG A 201 -2.06 -26.93 16.89
C ARG A 201 -3.07 -26.32 15.94
N LEU A 202 -2.59 -25.42 15.09
CA LEU A 202 -3.44 -24.69 14.17
C LEU A 202 -2.70 -24.48 12.84
N THR A 203 -3.30 -24.92 11.74
CA THR A 203 -2.78 -24.66 10.40
C THR A 203 -3.43 -23.38 9.88
N LEU A 204 -2.60 -22.39 9.54
CA LEU A 204 -3.00 -21.10 9.01
C LEU A 204 -2.48 -20.94 7.59
N ARG A 205 -3.26 -20.31 6.73
CA ARG A 205 -2.86 -19.93 5.38
C ARG A 205 -2.66 -18.42 5.30
N GLY A 206 -1.52 -18.01 4.75
CA GLY A 206 -1.27 -16.61 4.42
C GLY A 206 -2.23 -16.11 3.35
N LEU A 207 -2.67 -14.86 3.48
CA LEU A 207 -3.37 -14.20 2.37
C LEU A 207 -2.40 -13.95 1.20
N GLN A 208 -2.92 -13.85 -0.02
CA GLN A 208 -2.10 -13.76 -1.26
C GLN A 208 -1.06 -12.61 -1.21
N MET A 209 -1.36 -11.50 -0.54
CA MET A 209 -0.43 -10.37 -0.38
C MET A 209 0.59 -10.54 0.75
N SER A 210 0.45 -11.58 1.59
CA SER A 210 1.31 -11.87 2.73
C SER A 210 2.51 -12.76 2.40
N PHE A 211 2.53 -13.35 1.19
CA PHE A 211 3.56 -14.26 0.67
C PHE A 211 4.98 -13.78 0.93
N ARG A 212 5.26 -12.49 0.68
CA ARG A 212 6.62 -11.95 0.78
C ARG A 212 7.22 -12.02 2.18
N ASN A 213 6.38 -11.96 3.22
CA ASN A 213 6.85 -11.86 4.60
C ASN A 213 6.92 -13.23 5.29
N GLY A 214 6.03 -14.16 4.92
CA GLY A 214 6.10 -15.54 5.37
C GLY A 214 7.26 -16.31 4.76
N ASN A 215 7.51 -16.11 3.46
CA ASN A 215 8.48 -16.91 2.72
C ASN A 215 9.91 -16.89 3.24
N ARG A 216 10.33 -15.83 3.94
CA ARG A 216 11.67 -15.80 4.54
C ARG A 216 11.87 -16.89 5.60
N PHE A 217 10.77 -17.39 6.14
CA PHE A 217 10.75 -18.50 7.08
C PHE A 217 10.43 -19.81 6.40
N ALA A 218 10.18 -19.84 5.09
CA ALA A 218 9.88 -21.07 4.38
C ALA A 218 11.01 -22.09 4.60
N GLY A 219 10.62 -23.30 5.03
CA GLY A 219 11.56 -24.37 5.38
C GLY A 219 12.20 -24.23 6.77
N LYS A 220 11.96 -23.14 7.50
CA LYS A 220 12.34 -23.02 8.91
C LYS A 220 11.26 -23.64 9.79
N ALA A 221 11.69 -24.43 10.76
CA ALA A 221 10.84 -25.03 11.77
C ALA A 221 10.90 -24.21 13.07
N GLU A 222 9.82 -24.27 13.84
CA GLU A 222 9.75 -23.76 15.22
C GLU A 222 10.11 -22.27 15.38
N VAL A 223 9.77 -21.44 14.40
CA VAL A 223 10.01 -19.99 14.46
C VAL A 223 9.11 -19.37 15.53
N PRO A 224 9.64 -18.64 16.52
CA PRO A 224 8.81 -18.03 17.55
C PRO A 224 7.99 -16.86 16.97
N VAL A 225 6.70 -16.85 17.29
CA VAL A 225 5.72 -15.86 16.79
C VAL A 225 4.65 -15.56 17.83
N TRP A 226 3.98 -14.42 17.67
CA TRP A 226 2.73 -14.15 18.39
C TRP A 226 1.54 -14.34 17.47
N VAL A 227 0.50 -15.03 17.93
CA VAL A 227 -0.74 -15.20 17.19
C VAL A 227 -1.84 -14.43 17.92
N GLY A 228 -2.50 -13.55 17.19
CA GLY A 228 -3.57 -12.72 17.73
C GLY A 228 -4.80 -12.71 16.81
N GLY A 229 -5.93 -12.37 17.40
CA GLY A 229 -7.23 -12.37 16.72
C GLY A 229 -7.90 -13.74 16.64
N GLY A 230 -9.14 -13.75 16.16
CA GLY A 230 -10.00 -14.93 16.09
C GLY A 230 -10.76 -15.02 14.76
N GLY A 231 -11.24 -16.23 14.45
CA GLY A 231 -12.01 -16.49 13.23
C GLY A 231 -11.23 -16.12 11.95
N PRO A 232 -11.85 -15.35 11.02
CA PRO A 232 -11.19 -14.93 9.78
C PRO A 232 -10.11 -13.86 9.99
N GLU A 233 -10.08 -13.21 11.16
CA GLU A 233 -9.24 -12.03 11.41
C GLU A 233 -8.04 -12.33 12.29
N ARG A 234 -7.37 -13.44 11.97
CA ARG A 234 -6.13 -13.84 12.61
C ARG A 234 -4.94 -13.13 12.01
N THR A 235 -3.96 -12.88 12.87
CA THR A 235 -2.69 -12.25 12.51
C THR A 235 -1.56 -13.00 13.20
N VAL A 236 -0.52 -13.33 12.44
CA VAL A 236 0.74 -13.85 12.97
C VAL A 236 1.74 -12.69 12.98
N LEU A 237 2.27 -12.36 14.13
CA LEU A 237 3.29 -11.34 14.30
C LEU A 237 4.66 -12.01 14.30
N PHE A 238 5.44 -11.70 13.28
CA PHE A 238 6.84 -12.10 13.22
C PHE A 238 7.72 -10.95 13.67
N ARG A 239 8.81 -11.26 14.39
CA ARG A 239 9.85 -10.27 14.67
C ARG A 239 10.95 -10.32 13.61
N LEU A 240 11.34 -9.16 13.10
CA LEU A 240 12.30 -9.01 12.01
C LEU A 240 13.73 -8.77 12.53
N GLY A 241 14.35 -9.73 13.24
CA GLY A 241 15.78 -9.68 13.61
C GLY A 241 16.25 -8.30 14.10
N ARG A 242 17.35 -7.79 13.52
CA ARG A 242 18.04 -6.54 13.92
C ARG A 242 17.22 -5.26 13.71
N THR A 243 16.18 -5.30 12.89
CA THR A 243 15.20 -4.22 12.82
C THR A 243 14.14 -4.50 13.87
N GLU A 244 14.07 -3.66 14.91
CA GLU A 244 13.08 -3.76 16.01
C GLU A 244 11.61 -3.74 15.55
N THR A 245 11.35 -3.64 14.25
CA THR A 245 10.03 -3.62 13.66
C THR A 245 9.37 -5.00 13.64
N CYS A 246 8.14 -5.05 14.12
CA CYS A 246 7.27 -6.20 14.01
C CYS A 246 6.64 -6.26 12.62
N TYR A 247 6.31 -7.47 12.17
CA TYR A 247 5.60 -7.63 10.91
C TYR A 247 4.31 -8.43 11.11
N PRO A 248 3.14 -7.77 11.14
CA PRO A 248 1.86 -8.46 11.21
C PRO A 248 1.54 -9.09 9.84
N VAL A 249 1.41 -10.40 9.83
CA VAL A 249 1.05 -11.22 8.67
C VAL A 249 -0.41 -11.63 8.82
N PRO A 250 -1.32 -11.14 7.96
CA PRO A 250 -2.71 -11.56 8.00
C PRO A 250 -2.84 -12.99 7.50
N VAL A 251 -3.59 -13.81 8.23
CA VAL A 251 -3.77 -15.24 7.96
C VAL A 251 -5.22 -15.65 8.16
N ARG A 252 -5.58 -16.79 7.57
CA ARG A 252 -6.88 -17.45 7.73
C ARG A 252 -6.68 -18.93 8.07
N LEU A 253 -7.73 -19.61 8.54
CA LEU A 253 -7.77 -21.08 8.58
C LEU A 253 -7.72 -21.68 7.17
#